data_AF-A0A378MX62-F1
#
_entry.id   AF-A0A378MX62-F1
#
_cell.length_a   1.000
_cell.length_b   1.000
_cell.length_c   1.000
_cell.angle_alpha   90.00
_cell.angle_beta   90.00
_cell.angle_gamma   90.00
#
_symmetry.space_group_name_H-M   'P 1'
#
loop_
_entity.id
_entity.type
_entity.pdbx_description
1 polymer ?
#
loop_
_entity_poly.entity_id
_entity_poly.type
_entity_poly.pdbx_seq_one_letter_code
_entity_poly.pdbx_strand_id
1 'polypeptide(L)'
;MVGSHTLSKLEKTYRYNNSIADTAGQFIMQNPEQYQKNVVTHTKVADSCVHLYDSHVVKDEKSEANISLKASAILKLIRQKAPEATVAILARYRYLLEDAKV
;
A
#
# COMPACT_ATOMS: atom_id res chain seq x y z
N MET A 1 11.29 41.69 2.32
CA MET A 1 9.99 42.14 2.83
C MET A 1 8.95 41.12 2.35
N VAL A 2 8.33 40.38 3.27
CA VAL A 2 7.31 39.38 2.96
C VAL A 2 5.96 39.97 3.41
N GLY A 3 4.98 40.04 2.51
CA GLY A 3 3.68 40.68 2.75
C GLY A 3 2.78 39.92 3.73
N SER A 4 1.64 40.51 4.10
CA SER A 4 0.73 40.04 5.16
C SER A 4 0.16 38.63 4.97
N HIS A 5 0.35 38.00 3.80
CA HIS A 5 -0.03 36.62 3.51
C HIS A 5 1.06 35.95 2.67
N THR A 6 1.55 34.79 3.12
CA THR A 6 2.53 33.97 2.39
C THR A 6 2.03 32.55 2.29
N LEU A 7 2.06 32.00 1.08
CA LEU A 7 1.70 30.61 0.82
C LEU A 7 2.91 29.71 1.06
N SER A 8 2.80 28.83 2.05
CA SER A 8 3.79 27.78 2.29
C SER A 8 3.21 26.43 1.85
N LYS A 9 3.91 25.73 0.94
CA LYS A 9 3.53 24.40 0.46
C LYS A 9 4.49 23.34 0.99
N LEU A 10 3.95 22.21 1.43
CA LEU A 10 4.72 21.02 1.80
C LEU A 10 4.72 20.04 0.62
N GLU A 11 5.82 20.03 -0.13
CA GLU A 11 5.95 19.24 -1.36
C GLU A 11 6.93 18.06 -1.20
N LYS A 12 7.41 17.80 0.02
CA LYS A 12 8.30 16.66 0.34
C LYS A 12 7.73 15.79 1.46
N THR A 13 7.75 14.48 1.29
CA THR A 13 7.34 13.50 2.31
C THR A 13 8.50 12.63 2.75
N TYR A 14 8.53 12.29 4.04
CA TYR A 14 9.52 11.41 4.66
C TYR A 14 8.93 10.04 5.06
N ARG A 15 7.63 9.82 4.81
CA ARG A 15 6.90 8.66 5.33
C ARG A 15 7.08 7.39 4.49
N TYR A 16 7.14 7.51 3.18
CA TYR A 16 7.14 6.37 2.25
C TYR A 16 8.07 6.63 1.06
N ASN A 17 8.47 5.55 0.38
CA ASN A 17 9.37 5.62 -0.77
C ASN A 17 8.64 6.02 -2.07
N ASN A 18 9.41 6.32 -3.12
CA ASN A 18 8.89 6.73 -4.43
C ASN A 18 7.98 5.66 -5.06
N SER A 19 8.29 4.37 -4.99
CA SER A 19 7.44 3.31 -5.57
C SER A 19 5.99 3.36 -5.06
N ILE A 20 5.81 3.62 -3.76
CA ILE A 20 4.47 3.81 -3.15
C ILE A 20 3.86 5.15 -3.58
N ALA A 21 4.64 6.22 -3.55
CA ALA A 21 4.17 7.57 -3.88
C ALA A 21 3.69 7.70 -5.32
N ASP A 22 4.45 7.14 -6.26
CA ASP A 22 4.18 7.20 -7.68
C ASP A 22 2.91 6.41 -8.00
N THR A 23 2.77 5.21 -7.41
CA THR A 23 1.55 4.39 -7.57
C THR A 23 0.31 5.09 -7.00
N ALA A 24 0.39 5.60 -5.77
CA ALA A 24 -0.72 6.32 -5.14
C ALA A 24 -1.06 7.62 -5.88
N GLY A 25 -0.02 8.33 -6.36
CA GLY A 25 -0.13 9.55 -7.14
C GLY A 25 -0.88 9.31 -8.46
N GLN A 26 -0.47 8.31 -9.23
CA GLN A 26 -1.14 7.96 -10.49
C GLN A 26 -2.62 7.61 -10.28
N PHE A 27 -2.95 6.88 -9.20
CA PHE A 27 -4.32 6.51 -8.88
C PHE A 27 -5.18 7.72 -8.51
N ILE A 28 -4.72 8.57 -7.57
CA ILE A 28 -5.53 9.70 -7.11
C ILE A 28 -5.72 10.78 -8.18
N MET A 29 -4.74 10.96 -9.07
CA MET A 29 -4.79 11.93 -10.16
C MET A 29 -5.81 11.57 -11.26
N GLN A 30 -6.41 10.36 -11.23
CA GLN A 30 -7.55 10.03 -12.09
C GLN A 30 -8.85 10.71 -11.67
N ASN A 31 -8.93 11.26 -10.45
CA ASN A 31 -10.11 12.00 -10.01
C ASN A 31 -10.11 13.42 -10.62
N PRO A 32 -11.10 13.81 -11.44
CA PRO A 32 -11.13 15.13 -12.10
C PRO A 32 -11.12 16.32 -11.15
N GLU A 33 -11.67 16.17 -9.94
CA GLU A 33 -11.72 17.23 -8.92
C GLU A 33 -10.42 17.33 -8.10
N GLN A 34 -9.49 16.40 -8.29
CA GLN A 34 -8.24 16.35 -7.51
C GLN A 34 -7.31 17.49 -7.92
N TYR A 35 -6.94 18.31 -6.94
CA TYR A 35 -5.86 19.27 -7.12
C TYR A 35 -4.54 18.57 -7.48
N GLN A 36 -3.93 18.99 -8.59
CA GLN A 36 -2.65 18.47 -9.04
C GLN A 36 -1.54 18.93 -8.10
N LYS A 37 -0.88 17.96 -7.46
CA LYS A 37 0.22 18.17 -6.53
C LYS A 37 1.37 17.23 -6.87
N ASN A 38 2.59 17.74 -6.76
CA ASN A 38 3.79 16.96 -6.92
C ASN A 38 4.46 16.81 -5.56
N VAL A 39 4.36 15.61 -4.97
CA VAL A 39 4.98 15.29 -3.67
C VAL A 39 6.22 14.44 -3.92
N VAL A 40 7.39 14.98 -3.59
CA VAL A 40 8.66 14.27 -3.73
C VAL A 40 8.94 13.47 -2.47
N THR A 41 9.22 12.18 -2.61
CA THR A 41 9.66 11.35 -1.48
C THR A 41 11.12 11.59 -1.13
N HIS A 42 11.44 11.58 0.16
CA HIS A 42 12.81 11.59 0.65
C HIS A 42 13.52 10.26 0.34
N THR A 43 12.89 9.14 0.72
CA THR A 43 13.43 7.80 0.49
C THR A 43 13.20 7.39 -0.97
N LYS A 44 14.27 6.94 -1.63
CA LYS A 44 14.24 6.43 -3.00
C LYS A 44 14.63 4.96 -3.04
N VAL A 45 13.89 4.17 -3.79
CA VAL A 45 14.12 2.76 -4.07
C VAL A 45 14.15 2.54 -5.58
N ALA A 46 15.01 1.63 -6.02
CA ALA A 46 15.10 1.23 -7.42
C ALA A 46 14.06 0.16 -7.77
N ASP A 47 13.79 -0.76 -6.84
CA ASP A 47 12.87 -1.87 -7.04
C ASP A 47 11.42 -1.52 -6.68
N SER A 48 10.47 -2.19 -7.34
CA SER A 48 9.05 -2.05 -7.00
C SER A 48 8.79 -2.57 -5.58
N CYS A 49 8.15 -1.74 -4.77
CA CYS A 49 7.68 -2.08 -3.42
C CYS A 49 6.14 -2.25 -3.37
N VAL A 50 5.48 -2.18 -4.52
CA VAL A 50 4.03 -2.42 -4.65
C VAL A 50 3.84 -3.66 -5.52
N HIS A 51 3.09 -4.62 -5.00
CA HIS A 51 2.85 -5.91 -5.65
C HIS A 51 1.35 -6.22 -5.64
N LEU A 52 0.86 -6.73 -6.76
CA LEU A 52 -0.52 -7.19 -6.91
C LEU A 52 -0.51 -8.72 -6.96
N TYR A 53 -1.39 -9.34 -6.17
CA TYR A 53 -1.59 -10.78 -6.15
C TYR A 53 -3.03 -11.11 -6.54
N ASP A 54 -3.23 -12.25 -7.19
CA ASP A 54 -4.57 -12.83 -7.35
C ASP A 54 -5.16 -13.26 -6.00
N SER A 55 -6.45 -13.61 -5.99
CA SER A 55 -7.16 -14.13 -4.82
C SER A 55 -7.16 -15.66 -4.71
N HIS A 56 -6.46 -16.38 -5.60
CA HIS A 56 -6.55 -17.84 -5.69
C HIS A 56 -5.68 -18.54 -4.65
N VAL A 57 -6.28 -19.52 -3.98
CA VAL A 57 -5.62 -20.42 -3.03
C VAL A 57 -5.82 -21.85 -3.50
N VAL A 58 -4.75 -22.64 -3.51
CA VAL A 58 -4.79 -24.06 -3.85
C VAL A 58 -5.03 -24.87 -2.59
N LYS A 59 -6.12 -25.64 -2.56
CA LYS A 59 -6.46 -26.57 -1.49
C LYS A 59 -6.98 -27.87 -2.11
N ASP A 60 -6.39 -29.00 -1.74
CA ASP A 60 -6.81 -30.34 -2.22
C ASP A 60 -6.95 -30.41 -3.75
N GLU A 61 -5.93 -29.92 -4.47
CA GLU A 61 -5.85 -29.86 -5.95
C GLU A 61 -6.91 -28.98 -6.65
N LYS A 62 -7.70 -28.22 -5.88
CA LYS A 62 -8.66 -27.25 -6.39
C LYS A 62 -8.21 -25.82 -6.11
N SER A 63 -8.40 -24.94 -7.08
CA SER A 63 -8.14 -23.50 -6.95
C SER A 63 -9.45 -22.78 -6.62
N GLU A 64 -9.50 -22.14 -5.46
CA GLU A 64 -10.65 -21.34 -5.03
C GLU A 64 -10.23 -19.90 -4.79
N ALA A 65 -11.07 -18.95 -5.20
CA ALA A 65 -10.85 -17.53 -4.96
C ALA A 65 -11.23 -17.18 -3.52
N ASN A 66 -10.23 -16.94 -2.66
CA ASN A 66 -10.42 -16.49 -1.29
C ASN A 66 -9.32 -15.50 -0.89
N ILE A 67 -9.66 -14.21 -0.89
CA ILE A 67 -8.71 -13.13 -0.61
C ILE A 67 -8.17 -13.15 0.83
N SER A 68 -9.00 -13.52 1.81
CA SER A 68 -8.62 -13.57 3.22
C SER A 68 -7.60 -14.66 3.48
N LEU A 69 -7.82 -15.85 2.91
CA LEU A 69 -6.87 -16.96 2.99
C LEU A 69 -5.56 -16.65 2.24
N LYS A 70 -5.65 -15.99 1.08
CA LYS A 70 -4.45 -15.53 0.35
C LYS A 70 -3.63 -14.55 1.18
N ALA A 71 -4.28 -13.57 1.81
CA ALA A 71 -3.62 -12.60 2.68
C ALA A 71 -2.94 -13.28 3.88
N SER A 72 -3.59 -14.27 4.49
CA SER A 72 -3.00 -15.08 5.58
C SER A 72 -1.78 -15.88 5.11
N ALA A 73 -1.83 -16.48 3.92
CA ALA A 73 -0.68 -17.19 3.34
C ALA A 73 0.52 -16.25 3.08
N ILE A 74 0.27 -15.06 2.54
CA ILE A 74 1.30 -14.04 2.34
C ILE A 74 1.89 -13.59 3.67
N LEU A 75 1.06 -13.36 4.70
CA LEU A 75 1.53 -13.00 6.03
C LEU A 75 2.47 -14.08 6.61
N LYS A 76 2.11 -15.36 6.47
CA LYS A 76 2.95 -16.49 6.90
C LYS A 76 4.31 -16.47 6.19
N LEU A 77 4.34 -16.24 4.88
CA LEU A 77 5.58 -16.12 4.11
C LEU A 77 6.44 -14.92 4.56
N ILE A 78 5.82 -13.76 4.84
CA ILE A 78 6.52 -12.59 5.37
C ILE A 78 7.12 -12.91 6.73
N ARG A 79 6.38 -13.54 7.64
CA ARG A 79 6.85 -13.91 8.98
C ARG A 79 8.00 -14.90 8.95
N GLN A 80 8.01 -15.82 7.99
CA GLN A 80 9.13 -16.76 7.79
C GLN A 80 10.40 -16.05 7.31
N LYS A 81 10.27 -15.08 6.39
CA LYS A 81 11.43 -14.37 5.81
C LYS A 81 11.91 -13.19 6.63
N ALA A 82 11.02 -12.53 7.35
CA ALA A 82 11.28 -11.33 8.15
C ALA A 82 10.44 -11.36 9.44
N PRO A 83 10.87 -12.13 10.46
CA PRO A 83 10.15 -12.26 11.72
C PRO A 83 9.90 -10.91 12.42
N GLU A 84 10.88 -10.00 12.35
CA GLU A 84 10.84 -8.66 12.99
C GLU A 84 9.97 -7.64 12.24
N ALA A 85 9.43 -7.99 11.07
CA ALA A 85 8.66 -7.04 10.28
C ALA A 85 7.35 -6.66 10.97
N THR A 86 7.09 -5.36 11.14
CA THR A 86 5.77 -4.88 11.53
C THR A 86 4.83 -4.87 10.33
N VAL A 87 3.69 -5.55 10.44
CA VAL A 87 2.74 -5.74 9.33
C VAL A 87 1.36 -5.28 9.78
N ALA A 88 0.70 -4.47 8.95
CA ALA A 88 -0.69 -4.08 9.12
C ALA A 88 -1.52 -4.61 7.95
N ILE A 89 -2.68 -5.21 8.25
CA ILE A 89 -3.65 -5.67 7.25
C ILE A 89 -4.82 -4.69 7.24
N LEU A 90 -5.13 -4.15 6.06
CA LEU A 90 -6.25 -3.26 5.83
C LEU A 90 -7.25 -3.95 4.89
N ALA A 91 -8.53 -3.88 5.22
CA ALA A 91 -9.60 -4.42 4.38
C ALA A 91 -10.80 -3.48 4.38
N ARG A 92 -11.61 -3.55 3.33
CA ARG A 92 -12.84 -2.74 3.20
C ARG A 92 -13.89 -3.13 4.23
N TYR A 93 -14.01 -4.42 4.53
CA TYR A 93 -15.00 -4.98 5.46
C TYR A 93 -14.31 -5.72 6.60
N ARG A 94 -14.91 -5.65 7.79
CA ARG A 94 -14.36 -6.25 9.01
C ARG A 94 -14.29 -7.78 8.94
N TYR A 95 -15.27 -8.44 8.34
CA TYR A 95 -15.29 -9.91 8.24
C TYR A 95 -14.05 -10.45 7.52
N LEU A 96 -13.54 -9.73 6.49
CA LEU A 96 -12.30 -10.11 5.80
C LEU A 96 -11.06 -10.11 6.72
N LEU A 97 -11.05 -9.24 7.73
CA LEU A 97 -9.97 -9.21 8.73
C LEU A 97 -10.09 -10.35 9.72
N GLU A 98 -11.32 -10.74 10.07
CA GLU A 98 -11.58 -11.86 10.97
C GLU A 98 -11.17 -13.18 10.31
N ASP A 99 -11.52 -13.37 9.03
CA ASP A 99 -11.12 -14.54 8.24
C ASP A 99 -9.59 -14.63 8.02
N ALA A 100 -8.89 -13.50 7.99
CA ALA A 100 -7.43 -13.45 7.77
C ALA A 100 -6.63 -13.68 9.06
N LYS A 101 -7.23 -13.42 10.23
CA LYS A 101 -6.67 -13.71 11.56
C LYS A 101 -6.86 -15.20 11.88
N VAL A 102 -6.23 -16.07 11.09
CA VAL A 102 -6.17 -17.50 11.38
C VAL A 102 -5.19 -17.75 12.53
#